data_AF-A0A952L1U5-F1
#
_entry.id   AF-A0A952L1U5-F1
#
_cell.length_a   1.000
_cell.length_b   1.000
_cell.length_c   1.000
_cell.angle_alpha   90.00
_cell.angle_beta   90.00
_cell.angle_gamma   90.00
#
_symmetry.space_group_name_H-M   'P 1'
#
loop_
_entity.id
_entity.type
_entity.pdbx_description
1 polymer ?
#
loop_
_entity_poly.entity_id
_entity_poly.type
_entity_poly.pdbx_seq_one_letter_code
_entity_poly.pdbx_strand_id
1 'polypeptide(L)'
;RDLLSRPVAIAGVPFVFVDTAGLHDQTGDTIETIGIARARDALGRADLVLWLGAEGEGPAGAWEIEAQLDRPEHVSKQAPRHRLSAHTGAGLDDLRADLLTLAHDAMPQPGQAALNGRQHRLLSKAEGALSAARAAEDPLLIAEDLRVARAAFDALLGRTATEDMLDALFGRFCIGK
;
A
#
# COMPACT_ATOMS: atom_id res chain seq x y z
N ARG A 1 7.34 -15.41 -12.18
CA ARG A 1 6.08 -14.78 -12.67
C ARG A 1 5.83 -13.53 -11.83
N ASP A 2 5.24 -12.47 -12.38
CA ASP A 2 4.93 -11.26 -11.59
C ASP A 2 3.79 -11.53 -10.61
N LEU A 3 3.82 -10.83 -9.47
CA LEU A 3 2.74 -10.85 -8.49
C LEU A 3 1.43 -10.43 -9.16
N LEU A 4 0.38 -11.25 -9.03
CA LEU A 4 -0.92 -10.92 -9.56
C LEU A 4 -1.58 -9.90 -8.64
N SER A 5 -1.75 -8.67 -9.12
CA SER A 5 -2.52 -7.64 -8.44
C SER A 5 -3.93 -7.54 -9.03
N ARG A 6 -4.94 -7.46 -8.16
CA ARG A 6 -6.34 -7.33 -8.54
C ARG A 6 -6.99 -6.19 -7.72
N PRO A 7 -7.37 -5.08 -8.38
CA PRO A 7 -8.20 -4.07 -7.73
C PRO A 7 -9.62 -4.60 -7.58
N VAL A 8 -10.20 -4.46 -6.39
CA VAL A 8 -11.56 -4.88 -6.05
C VAL A 8 -12.21 -3.76 -5.22
N ALA A 9 -13.46 -3.44 -5.50
CA ALA A 9 -14.24 -2.55 -4.65
C ALA A 9 -15.17 -3.39 -3.76
N ILE A 10 -15.07 -3.20 -2.43
CA ILE A 10 -15.96 -3.82 -1.46
C ILE A 10 -16.74 -2.68 -0.80
N ALA A 11 -18.08 -2.68 -0.93
CA ALA A 11 -18.94 -1.61 -0.41
C ALA A 11 -18.49 -0.17 -0.76
N GLY A 12 -17.90 0.03 -1.95
CA GLY A 12 -17.39 1.32 -2.42
C GLY A 12 -15.97 1.68 -1.95
N VAL A 13 -15.36 0.87 -1.08
CA VAL A 13 -13.97 1.03 -0.63
C VAL A 13 -13.03 0.26 -1.57
N PRO A 14 -11.98 0.90 -2.12
CA PRO A 14 -11.04 0.25 -3.02
C PRO A 14 -10.00 -0.57 -2.24
N PHE A 15 -9.84 -1.83 -2.64
CA PHE A 15 -8.79 -2.74 -2.17
C PHE A 15 -7.94 -3.19 -3.35
N VAL A 16 -6.65 -3.43 -3.13
CA VAL A 16 -5.76 -4.07 -4.09
C VAL A 16 -5.26 -5.36 -3.47
N PHE A 17 -5.76 -6.50 -3.95
CA PHE A 17 -5.28 -7.80 -3.52
C PHE A 17 -4.04 -8.19 -4.32
N VAL A 18 -2.99 -8.63 -3.63
CA VAL A 18 -1.76 -9.11 -4.24
C VAL A 18 -1.58 -10.57 -3.83
N ASP A 19 -1.56 -11.47 -4.81
CA ASP A 19 -1.37 -12.90 -4.56
C ASP A 19 0.12 -13.26 -4.49
N THR A 20 0.57 -13.71 -3.31
CA THR A 20 1.93 -14.18 -3.05
C THR A 20 2.06 -15.71 -3.03
N ALA A 21 0.94 -16.45 -3.03
CA ALA A 21 0.93 -17.91 -2.89
C ALA A 21 1.32 -18.63 -4.20
N GLY A 22 1.09 -18.00 -5.36
CA GLY A 22 1.44 -18.55 -6.68
C GLY A 22 2.93 -18.50 -7.05
N LEU A 23 3.84 -18.19 -6.13
CA LEU A 23 5.27 -18.01 -6.42
C LEU A 23 6.08 -19.32 -6.43
N HIS A 24 5.49 -20.46 -6.06
CA HIS A 24 6.22 -21.70 -5.77
C HIS A 24 6.20 -22.76 -6.88
N ASP A 25 5.52 -22.55 -8.01
CA ASP A 25 5.49 -23.52 -9.10
C ASP A 25 6.50 -23.15 -10.21
N GLN A 26 7.77 -23.54 -10.02
CA GLN A 26 8.63 -24.26 -10.98
C GLN A 26 10.10 -24.24 -10.55
N THR A 27 10.67 -25.45 -10.49
CA THR A 27 11.99 -25.85 -10.02
C THR A 27 13.15 -25.06 -10.62
N GLY A 28 13.98 -24.50 -9.74
CA GLY A 28 15.28 -23.88 -10.02
C GLY A 28 15.66 -22.94 -8.87
N ASP A 29 16.63 -23.32 -8.03
CA ASP A 29 17.06 -22.66 -6.77
C ASP A 29 17.14 -21.12 -6.81
N THR A 30 17.44 -20.56 -7.98
CA THR A 30 17.58 -19.10 -8.17
C THR A 30 16.23 -18.38 -8.26
N ILE A 31 15.18 -19.02 -8.78
CA ILE A 31 13.84 -18.44 -8.93
C ILE A 31 13.12 -18.39 -7.58
N GLU A 32 13.29 -19.40 -6.75
CA GLU A 32 12.71 -19.49 -5.41
C GLU A 32 13.21 -18.37 -4.49
N THR A 33 14.51 -18.05 -4.57
CA THR A 33 15.11 -16.92 -3.83
C THR A 33 14.51 -15.58 -4.25
N ILE A 34 14.31 -15.37 -5.56
CA ILE A 34 13.68 -14.16 -6.10
C ILE A 34 12.19 -14.10 -5.71
N GLY A 35 11.50 -15.25 -5.70
CA GLY A 35 10.12 -15.39 -5.23
C GLY A 35 9.96 -14.96 -3.77
N ILE A 36 10.83 -15.46 -2.89
CA ILE A 36 10.83 -15.09 -1.46
C ILE A 36 11.14 -13.60 -1.28
N ALA A 37 12.14 -13.07 -2.00
CA ALA A 37 12.48 -11.64 -1.91
C ALA A 37 11.31 -10.75 -2.36
N ARG A 38 10.60 -11.12 -3.43
CA ARG A 38 9.42 -10.38 -3.92
C ARG A 38 8.22 -10.50 -3.00
N ALA A 39 7.97 -11.68 -2.44
CA ALA A 39 6.94 -11.85 -1.42
C ALA A 39 7.23 -10.97 -0.20
N ARG A 40 8.49 -10.94 0.28
CA ARG A 40 8.91 -10.07 1.39
C ARG A 40 8.75 -8.59 1.07
N ASP A 41 9.10 -8.15 -0.14
CA ASP A 41 8.93 -6.75 -0.56
C ASP A 41 7.44 -6.36 -0.67
N ALA A 42 6.59 -7.27 -1.15
CA ALA A 42 5.15 -7.05 -1.17
C ALA A 42 4.55 -7.00 0.25
N LEU A 43 5.00 -7.89 1.15
CA LEU A 43 4.61 -7.90 2.55
C LEU A 43 5.03 -6.59 3.25
N GLY A 44 6.21 -6.05 2.95
CA GLY A 44 6.69 -4.79 3.51
C GLY A 44 5.93 -3.54 3.03
N ARG A 45 5.25 -3.64 1.88
CA ARG A 45 4.43 -2.55 1.32
C ARG A 45 2.94 -2.72 1.55
N ALA A 46 2.51 -3.87 2.06
CA ALA A 46 1.10 -4.15 2.29
C ALA A 46 0.60 -3.43 3.55
N ASP A 47 -0.55 -2.79 3.45
CA ASP A 47 -1.24 -2.22 4.61
C ASP A 47 -1.80 -3.32 5.54
N LEU A 48 -2.08 -4.50 4.98
CA LEU A 48 -2.57 -5.68 5.69
C LEU A 48 -2.09 -6.96 5.00
N VAL A 49 -1.72 -7.96 5.80
CA VAL A 49 -1.41 -9.32 5.34
C VAL A 49 -2.48 -10.30 5.81
N LEU A 50 -3.07 -11.05 4.88
CA LEU A 50 -3.95 -12.19 5.18
C LEU A 50 -3.11 -13.48 5.14
N TRP A 51 -2.79 -14.04 6.31
CA TRP A 51 -1.91 -15.20 6.41
C TRP A 51 -2.70 -16.51 6.42
N LEU A 52 -2.53 -17.29 5.34
CA LEU A 52 -3.18 -18.60 5.15
C LEU A 52 -2.27 -19.78 5.55
N GLY A 53 -1.02 -19.52 5.95
CA GLY A 53 -0.03 -20.54 6.33
C GLY A 53 -0.19 -21.04 7.76
N ALA A 54 0.84 -21.71 8.28
CA ALA A 54 0.86 -22.23 9.65
C ALA A 54 0.73 -21.11 10.69
N GLU A 55 -0.04 -21.36 11.74
CA GLU A 55 -0.31 -20.38 12.79
C GLU A 55 0.99 -19.93 13.49
N GLY A 56 1.17 -18.61 13.63
CA GLY A 56 2.33 -18.04 14.30
C GLY A 56 3.58 -17.90 13.43
N GLU A 57 3.55 -18.37 12.18
CA GLU A 57 4.63 -18.16 11.20
C GLU A 57 4.40 -16.93 10.31
N GLY A 58 3.24 -16.26 10.46
CA GLY A 58 2.91 -15.05 9.73
C GLY A 58 3.74 -13.84 10.17
N PRO A 59 3.86 -12.80 9.32
CA PRO A 59 4.52 -11.57 9.71
C PRO A 59 3.75 -10.85 10.84
N ALA A 60 4.46 -10.02 11.61
CA ALA A 60 3.85 -9.26 12.70
C ALA A 60 2.69 -8.39 12.18
N GLY A 61 1.55 -8.43 12.89
CA GLY A 61 0.34 -7.70 12.52
C GLY A 61 -0.51 -8.35 11.43
N ALA A 62 -0.10 -9.50 10.87
CA ALA A 62 -0.92 -10.25 9.93
C ALA A 62 -2.20 -10.78 10.58
N TRP A 63 -3.26 -10.91 9.78
CA TRP A 63 -4.46 -11.61 10.18
C TRP A 63 -4.30 -13.09 9.89
N GLU A 64 -4.41 -13.89 10.95
CA GLU A 64 -4.42 -15.34 10.85
C GLU A 64 -5.75 -15.81 10.26
N ILE A 65 -5.71 -16.39 9.07
CA ILE A 65 -6.90 -16.89 8.36
C ILE A 65 -6.84 -18.41 8.29
N GLU A 66 -7.88 -19.06 8.77
CA GLU A 66 -8.14 -20.48 8.56
C GLU A 66 -9.00 -20.63 7.31
N ALA A 67 -8.41 -21.11 6.23
CA ALA A 67 -9.06 -21.23 4.93
C ALA A 67 -9.44 -22.68 4.61
N GLN A 68 -10.23 -22.86 3.56
CA GLN A 68 -10.62 -24.17 3.01
C GLN A 68 -11.45 -25.04 3.97
N LEU A 69 -12.33 -24.45 4.78
CA LEU A 69 -13.23 -25.20 5.69
C LEU A 69 -14.08 -26.29 5.02
N ASP A 70 -14.26 -26.21 3.71
CA ASP A 70 -14.93 -27.22 2.88
C ASP A 70 -14.11 -28.51 2.68
N ARG A 71 -12.83 -28.52 3.07
CA ARG A 71 -11.93 -29.65 2.90
C ARG A 71 -11.61 -30.32 4.24
N PRO A 72 -11.57 -31.66 4.28
CA PRO A 72 -11.20 -32.40 5.49
C PRO A 72 -9.74 -32.20 5.90
N GLU A 73 -8.86 -31.84 4.95
CA GLU A 73 -7.42 -31.63 5.16
C GLU A 73 -7.06 -30.16 5.46
N HIS A 74 -8.03 -29.31 5.83
CA HIS A 74 -7.73 -27.91 6.14
C HIS A 74 -6.85 -27.79 7.38
N VAL A 75 -6.03 -26.74 7.41
CA VAL A 75 -5.17 -26.42 8.56
C VAL A 75 -6.02 -25.72 9.60
N SER A 76 -6.33 -26.41 10.69
CA SER A 76 -7.04 -25.81 11.82
C SER A 76 -6.10 -24.95 12.67
N LYS A 77 -6.52 -23.73 12.98
CA LYS A 77 -5.82 -22.78 13.85
C LYS A 77 -6.52 -22.68 15.20
N GLN A 78 -5.78 -22.41 16.26
CA GLN A 78 -6.32 -22.23 17.61
C GLN A 78 -7.01 -20.89 17.75
N ALA A 79 -6.39 -19.81 17.28
CA ALA A 79 -6.89 -18.45 17.38
C ALA A 79 -6.88 -17.71 16.02
N PRO A 80 -7.53 -18.25 14.96
CA PRO A 80 -7.68 -17.52 13.71
C PRO A 80 -8.57 -16.29 13.93
N ARG A 81 -8.26 -15.20 13.24
CA ARG A 81 -9.15 -14.03 13.18
C ARG A 81 -10.42 -14.36 12.39
N HIS A 82 -10.28 -15.11 11.31
CA HIS A 82 -11.40 -15.57 10.47
C HIS A 82 -11.23 -17.02 10.05
N ARG A 83 -12.35 -17.75 9.99
CA ARG A 83 -12.45 -19.10 9.41
C ARG A 83 -13.35 -19.04 8.19
N LEU A 84 -12.89 -19.52 7.04
CA LEU A 84 -13.61 -19.35 5.79
C LEU A 84 -13.49 -20.51 4.79
N SER A 85 -14.44 -20.57 3.88
CA SER A 85 -14.36 -21.37 2.65
C SER A 85 -14.64 -20.49 1.45
N ALA A 86 -13.67 -20.41 0.53
CA ALA A 86 -13.85 -19.73 -0.74
C ALA A 86 -14.83 -20.46 -1.67
N HIS A 87 -15.02 -21.78 -1.48
CA HIS A 87 -15.92 -22.59 -2.30
C HIS A 87 -17.38 -22.44 -1.88
N THR A 88 -17.67 -22.52 -0.58
CA THR A 88 -19.05 -22.42 -0.07
C THR A 88 -19.46 -20.99 0.27
N GLY A 89 -18.49 -20.09 0.45
CA GLY A 89 -18.71 -18.71 0.87
C GLY A 89 -18.78 -18.52 2.38
N ALA A 90 -18.71 -19.59 3.18
CA ALA A 90 -18.73 -19.51 4.64
C ALA A 90 -17.62 -18.58 5.16
N GLY A 91 -17.96 -17.68 6.10
CA GLY A 91 -17.03 -16.75 6.74
C GLY A 91 -16.49 -15.61 5.86
N LEU A 92 -16.84 -15.55 4.56
CA LEU A 92 -16.38 -14.47 3.68
C LEU A 92 -17.03 -13.12 4.01
N ASP A 93 -18.28 -13.12 4.44
CA ASP A 93 -18.98 -11.88 4.78
C ASP A 93 -18.43 -11.24 6.07
N ASP A 94 -18.09 -12.07 7.07
CA ASP A 94 -17.43 -11.61 8.30
C ASP A 94 -16.03 -11.03 8.00
N LEU A 95 -15.25 -11.71 7.13
CA LEU A 95 -13.97 -11.18 6.66
C LEU A 95 -14.13 -9.84 5.94
N ARG A 96 -15.14 -9.71 5.06
CA ARG A 96 -15.41 -8.46 4.33
C ARG A 96 -15.78 -7.32 5.29
N ALA A 97 -16.63 -7.59 6.28
CA ALA A 97 -17.02 -6.59 7.28
C ALA A 97 -15.81 -6.09 8.08
N ASP A 98 -14.91 -6.99 8.46
CA ASP A 98 -13.70 -6.64 9.19
C ASP A 98 -12.69 -5.85 8.33
N LEU A 99 -12.51 -6.25 7.07
CA LEU A 99 -11.72 -5.49 6.09
C LEU A 99 -12.25 -4.05 5.91
N LEU A 100 -13.57 -3.89 5.84
CA LEU A 100 -14.21 -2.58 5.75
C LEU A 100 -13.98 -1.73 7.01
N THR A 101 -14.05 -2.35 8.18
CA THR A 101 -13.79 -1.68 9.46
C THR A 101 -12.34 -1.18 9.50
N LEU A 102 -11.37 -2.03 9.17
CA LEU A 102 -9.96 -1.65 9.08
C LEU A 102 -9.75 -0.49 8.10
N ALA A 103 -10.34 -0.57 6.91
CA ALA A 103 -10.18 0.47 5.90
C ALA A 103 -10.82 1.80 6.34
N HIS A 104 -11.96 1.75 7.04
CA HIS A 104 -12.59 2.96 7.57
C HIS A 104 -11.71 3.66 8.61
N ASP A 105 -11.06 2.89 9.49
CA ASP A 105 -10.15 3.44 10.50
C ASP A 105 -8.86 4.00 9.91
N ALA A 106 -8.40 3.42 8.79
CA ALA A 106 -7.19 3.87 8.09
C ALA A 106 -7.43 5.08 7.17
N MET A 107 -8.66 5.28 6.70
CA MET A 107 -8.98 6.37 5.77
C MET A 107 -9.21 7.70 6.51
N PRO A 108 -8.78 8.84 5.92
CA PRO A 108 -9.06 10.15 6.48
C PRO A 108 -10.57 10.38 6.57
N GLN A 109 -11.01 10.89 7.71
CA GLN A 109 -12.43 11.16 7.98
C GLN A 109 -12.96 12.24 7.02
N PRO A 110 -14.27 12.27 6.72
CA PRO A 110 -14.87 13.32 5.89
C PRO A 110 -14.46 14.72 6.36
N GLY A 111 -13.86 15.51 5.46
CA GLY A 111 -13.35 16.85 5.77
C GLY A 111 -11.84 16.91 6.07
N GLN A 112 -11.15 15.78 6.18
CA GLN A 112 -9.69 15.72 6.19
C GLN A 112 -9.15 15.61 4.75
N ALA A 113 -8.00 16.24 4.50
CA ALA A 113 -7.36 16.19 3.20
C ALA A 113 -6.77 14.80 2.93
N ALA A 114 -7.27 14.11 1.90
CA ALA A 114 -6.62 12.93 1.36
C ALA A 114 -5.49 13.36 0.41
N LEU A 115 -4.25 13.13 0.84
CA LEU A 115 -3.06 13.51 0.08
C LEU A 115 -2.50 12.28 -0.63
N ASN A 116 -2.24 12.39 -1.94
CA ASN A 116 -1.44 11.39 -2.63
C ASN A 116 0.04 11.51 -2.24
N GLY A 117 0.84 10.48 -2.54
CA GLY A 117 2.27 10.45 -2.16
C GLY A 117 3.10 11.64 -2.67
N ARG A 118 2.76 12.19 -3.85
CA ARG A 118 3.40 13.41 -4.37
C ARG A 118 3.06 14.62 -3.49
N GLN A 119 1.78 14.81 -3.18
CA GLN A 119 1.30 15.92 -2.36
C GLN A 119 1.88 15.84 -0.94
N HIS A 120 1.89 14.65 -0.34
CA HIS A 120 2.48 14.42 0.98
C HIS A 120 3.96 14.83 1.00
N ARG A 121 4.76 14.34 0.05
CA ARG A 121 6.19 14.68 -0.06
C ARG A 121 6.43 16.19 -0.23
N LEU A 122 5.62 16.87 -1.04
CA LEU A 122 5.73 18.32 -1.22
C LEU A 122 5.39 19.08 0.06
N LEU A 123 4.36 18.66 0.77
CA LEU A 123 3.97 19.26 2.05
C LEU A 123 5.00 19.01 3.14
N SER A 124 5.55 17.80 3.27
CA SER A 124 6.65 17.52 4.22
C SER A 124 7.90 18.33 3.90
N LYS A 125 8.22 18.54 2.61
CA LYS A 125 9.33 19.41 2.21
C LYS A 125 9.08 20.86 2.63
N ALA A 126 7.86 21.37 2.42
CA ALA A 126 7.49 22.72 2.84
C ALA A 126 7.53 22.88 4.36
N GLU A 127 7.00 21.91 5.10
CA GLU A 127 7.03 21.88 6.56
C GLU A 127 8.47 21.89 7.09
N GLY A 128 9.34 21.00 6.58
CA GLY A 128 10.74 20.93 6.98
C GLY A 128 11.47 22.26 6.75
N ALA A 129 11.25 22.88 5.59
CA ALA A 129 11.83 24.18 5.27
C ALA A 129 11.29 25.30 6.18
N LEU A 130 9.98 25.34 6.47
CA LEU A 130 9.42 26.32 7.40
C LEU A 130 9.94 26.14 8.83
N SER A 131 10.14 24.89 9.27
CA SER A 131 10.73 24.57 10.55
C SER A 131 12.19 25.03 10.63
N ALA A 132 12.98 24.78 9.58
CA ALA A 132 14.37 25.24 9.46
C ALA A 132 14.45 26.77 9.46
N ALA A 133 13.62 27.47 8.67
CA ALA A 133 13.54 28.92 8.63
C ALA A 133 13.22 29.52 10.01
N ARG A 134 12.35 28.86 10.79
CA ARG A 134 12.00 29.29 12.15
C ARG A 134 13.13 29.10 13.15
N ALA A 135 14.01 28.13 12.93
CA ALA A 135 15.15 27.83 13.80
C ALA A 135 16.43 28.59 13.42
N ALA A 136 16.52 29.09 12.20
CA ALA A 136 17.68 29.83 11.70
C ALA A 136 17.74 31.27 12.25
N GLU A 137 18.96 31.75 12.50
CA GLU A 137 19.21 33.14 12.90
C GLU A 137 19.73 34.00 11.72
N ASP A 138 20.40 33.38 10.75
CA ASP A 138 20.94 34.05 9.57
C ASP A 138 19.82 34.39 8.55
N PRO A 139 19.59 35.67 8.23
CA PRO A 139 18.60 36.09 7.23
C PRO A 139 18.74 35.43 5.86
N LEU A 140 19.96 35.07 5.45
CA LEU A 140 20.19 34.38 4.17
C LEU A 140 19.66 32.95 4.19
N LEU A 141 19.86 32.23 5.31
CA LEU A 141 19.33 30.88 5.49
C LEU A 141 17.81 30.91 5.59
N ILE A 142 17.26 31.86 6.35
CA ILE A 142 15.81 32.08 6.45
C ILE A 142 15.21 32.32 5.05
N ALA A 143 15.84 33.19 4.24
CA ALA A 143 15.36 33.50 2.90
C ALA A 143 15.41 32.27 1.97
N GLU A 144 16.46 31.45 2.05
CA GLU A 144 16.58 30.24 1.25
C GLU A 144 15.53 29.19 1.64
N ASP A 145 15.31 28.96 2.93
CA ASP A 145 14.30 28.02 3.41
C ASP A 145 12.88 28.47 3.03
N LEU A 146 12.57 29.76 3.14
CA LEU A 146 11.30 30.31 2.66
C LEU A 146 11.13 30.16 1.13
N ARG A 147 12.22 30.29 0.36
CA ARG A 147 12.21 30.03 -1.09
C ARG A 147 11.90 28.57 -1.39
N VAL A 148 12.49 27.63 -0.64
CA VAL A 148 12.25 26.19 -0.75
C VAL A 148 10.79 25.85 -0.41
N ALA A 149 10.25 26.40 0.67
CA ALA A 149 8.86 26.20 1.06
C ALA A 149 7.89 26.72 -0.02
N ARG A 150 8.12 27.94 -0.54
CA ARG A 150 7.32 28.51 -1.63
C ARG A 150 7.35 27.64 -2.89
N ALA A 151 8.53 27.18 -3.30
CA ALA A 151 8.67 26.32 -4.48
C ALA A 151 7.91 24.99 -4.32
N ALA A 152 7.88 24.41 -3.12
CA ALA A 152 7.10 23.22 -2.83
C ALA A 152 5.58 23.47 -2.93
N PHE A 153 5.09 24.64 -2.48
CA PHE A 153 3.70 25.04 -2.65
C PHE A 153 3.35 25.32 -4.13
N ASP A 154 4.24 25.97 -4.88
CA ASP A 154 4.03 26.20 -6.31
C ASP A 154 3.90 24.88 -7.07
N ALA A 155 4.76 23.90 -6.77
CA ALA A 155 4.67 22.55 -7.33
C ALA A 155 3.38 21.82 -6.91
N LEU A 156 2.95 22.00 -5.66
CA LEU A 156 1.70 21.42 -5.14
C LEU A 156 0.48 21.97 -5.89
N LEU A 157 0.47 23.27 -6.17
CA LEU A 157 -0.60 23.98 -6.90
C LEU A 157 -0.49 23.84 -8.42
N GLY A 158 0.53 23.14 -8.94
CA GLY A 158 0.75 22.98 -10.39
C GLY A 158 1.21 24.27 -11.09
N ARG A 159 1.80 25.21 -10.34
CA ARG A 159 2.32 26.50 -10.84
C ARG A 159 3.76 26.44 -11.34
N THR A 160 4.45 25.32 -11.13
CA THR A 160 5.73 25.03 -11.79
C THR A 160 5.47 24.59 -13.22
N ALA A 161 5.81 25.46 -14.16
CA ALA A 161 5.54 25.31 -15.57
C ALA A 161 6.48 24.27 -16.24
N THR A 162 5.89 23.55 -17.20
CA THR A 162 6.50 22.81 -18.32
C THR A 162 7.06 21.39 -18.13
N GLU A 163 7.93 21.07 -17.17
CA GLU A 163 8.61 19.75 -17.17
C GLU A 163 7.72 18.59 -16.68
N ASP A 164 7.00 18.76 -15.57
CA ASP A 164 6.07 17.74 -15.05
C ASP A 164 4.92 17.41 -16.02
N MET A 165 4.53 18.39 -16.85
CA MET A 165 3.45 18.23 -17.84
C MET A 165 3.91 17.36 -19.02
N LEU A 166 5.18 17.48 -19.43
CA LEU A 166 5.75 16.69 -20.52
C LEU A 166 5.97 15.23 -20.08
N ASP A 167 6.53 14.99 -18.90
CA ASP A 167 6.75 13.62 -18.41
C ASP A 167 5.44 12.86 -18.15
N ALA A 168 4.39 13.54 -17.70
CA ALA A 168 3.06 12.93 -17.53
C ALA A 168 2.34 12.70 -18.88
N LEU A 169 2.52 13.59 -19.87
CA LEU A 169 1.96 13.45 -21.21
C LEU A 169 2.68 12.39 -22.04
N PHE A 170 3.97 12.12 -21.82
CA PHE A 170 4.73 11.16 -22.62
C PHE A 170 5.04 9.85 -21.89
N GLY A 171 4.93 9.81 -20.55
CA GLY A 171 5.18 8.59 -19.76
C GLY A 171 4.02 7.57 -19.75
N ARG A 172 2.79 7.98 -20.12
CA ARG A 172 1.60 7.09 -20.15
C ARG A 172 1.16 6.68 -21.55
N PHE A 173 1.80 7.16 -22.60
CA PHE A 173 1.56 6.67 -23.95
C PHE A 173 2.48 5.49 -24.22
N CYS A 174 1.91 4.30 -24.41
CA CYS A 174 2.63 3.21 -25.04
C CYS A 174 3.19 3.71 -26.38
N ILE A 175 4.50 3.60 -26.58
CA ILE A 175 5.09 3.70 -27.91
C ILE A 175 4.52 2.52 -28.72
N GLY A 176 3.58 2.83 -29.62
CA GLY A 176 2.98 1.88 -30.53
C GLY A 176 1.68 1.24 -30.03
N LYS A 177 0.57 1.98 -30.17
CA LYS A 177 -0.71 1.51 -30.73
C LYS A 177 -1.57 2.71 -31.08
#